data_AF-X1N931-F1
#
_entry.id   AF-X1N931-F1
#
_cell.length_a   1.000
_cell.length_b   1.000
_cell.length_c   1.000
_cell.angle_alpha   90.00
_cell.angle_beta   90.00
_cell.angle_gamma   90.00
#
_symmetry.space_group_name_H-M   'P 1'
#
loop_
_entity.id
_entity.type
_entity.pdbx_description
1 polymer ?
#
loop_
_entity_poly.entity_id
_entity_poly.type
_entity_poly.pdbx_seq_one_letter_code
_entity_poly.pdbx_strand_id
1 'polypeptide(L)'
;NACGAISGFHSLCASGTTSKQLDNEKHAKVIGYGAMLLEGVLAIIALSAAAILTKAGLADGLANWGGPIGVFAHGIGSFLANLGIPEKTGIIFGALTVSAFLLTSLDTAARLGRYAFEEFFAERAPALSNRYVATIVTVIAGGALALSGSWSAIWPIFGSANQLLAGLALLGATAWLAHMGKKYTVTLYPMIFMIIVTVSALITMIFQNFAKGNYLLGCVSVVLLILAGFVVNEGMKAISKFKVKAETK
;
A
#
# COMPACT_ATOMS: atom_id res chain seq x y z
N ASN A 1 -5.57 8.84 -2.41
CA ASN A 1 -4.53 8.38 -1.47
C ASN A 1 -4.95 7.02 -0.94
N ALA A 2 -4.21 5.95 -1.24
CA ALA A 2 -4.64 4.57 -0.96
C ALA A 2 -4.30 4.09 0.46
N CYS A 3 -3.45 4.82 1.21
CA CYS A 3 -2.91 4.40 2.50
C CYS A 3 -3.45 5.19 3.71
N GLY A 4 -4.25 6.24 3.50
CA GLY A 4 -4.53 7.25 4.52
C GLY A 4 -5.40 6.82 5.71
N ALA A 5 -6.23 5.79 5.59
CA ALA A 5 -7.05 5.27 6.70
C ALA A 5 -6.55 3.91 7.21
N ILE A 6 -6.12 3.05 6.31
CA ILE A 6 -5.45 1.77 6.57
C ILE A 6 -4.65 1.39 5.32
N SER A 7 -3.53 0.69 5.49
CA SER A 7 -2.71 0.25 4.36
C SER A 7 -2.22 -1.18 4.52
N GLY A 8 -2.63 -2.04 3.60
CA GLY A 8 -2.14 -3.41 3.51
C GLY A 8 -0.67 -3.49 3.07
N PHE A 9 -0.21 -2.55 2.25
CA PHE A 9 1.18 -2.48 1.85
C PHE A 9 2.08 -2.15 3.04
N HIS A 10 1.72 -1.17 3.88
CA HIS A 10 2.52 -0.85 5.07
C HIS A 10 2.53 -2.00 6.08
N SER A 11 1.44 -2.77 6.22
CA SER A 11 1.45 -3.96 7.08
C SER A 11 2.37 -5.07 6.54
N LEU A 12 2.40 -5.28 5.22
CA LEU A 12 3.37 -6.18 4.58
C LEU A 12 4.82 -5.70 4.78
N CYS A 13 5.11 -4.42 4.54
CA CYS A 13 6.43 -3.85 4.79
C CYS A 13 6.86 -4.03 6.25
N ALA A 14 6.03 -3.56 7.19
CA ALA A 14 6.34 -3.57 8.61
C ALA A 14 6.52 -5.00 9.18
N SER A 15 5.78 -5.98 8.67
CA SER A 15 5.92 -7.39 9.07
C SER A 15 7.20 -8.04 8.53
N GLY A 16 7.71 -7.58 7.39
CA GLY A 16 8.95 -8.09 6.78
C GLY A 16 10.23 -7.44 7.28
N THR A 17 10.18 -6.15 7.67
CA THR A 17 11.35 -5.36 8.07
C THR A 17 11.29 -4.90 9.53
N THR A 18 10.37 -3.99 9.87
CA THR A 18 10.31 -3.32 11.18
C THR A 18 10.17 -4.32 12.32
N SER A 19 9.30 -5.32 12.18
CA SER A 19 9.07 -6.37 13.19
C SER A 19 10.36 -7.11 13.59
N LYS A 20 11.32 -7.24 12.68
CA LYS A 20 12.61 -7.93 12.88
C LYS A 20 13.71 -7.02 13.41
N GLN A 21 13.50 -5.71 13.37
CA GLN A 21 14.46 -4.68 13.81
C GLN A 21 14.08 -4.08 15.18
N LEU A 22 12.92 -4.45 15.74
CA LEU A 22 12.52 -4.02 17.07
C LEU A 22 13.33 -4.75 18.14
N ASP A 23 14.10 -3.99 18.92
CA ASP A 23 14.80 -4.54 20.09
C ASP A 23 13.83 -5.03 21.19
N ASN A 24 12.63 -4.43 21.27
CA ASN A 24 11.62 -4.75 22.27
C ASN A 24 10.20 -4.51 21.74
N GLU A 25 9.26 -5.39 22.09
CA GLU A 25 7.84 -5.23 21.76
C GLU A 25 7.24 -3.90 22.25
N LYS A 26 7.71 -3.38 23.39
CA LYS A 26 7.29 -2.08 23.92
C LYS A 26 7.58 -0.92 22.95
N HIS A 27 8.60 -1.05 22.09
CA HIS A 27 8.93 -0.04 21.09
C HIS A 27 7.97 -0.07 19.89
N ALA A 28 7.25 -1.19 19.67
CA ALA A 28 6.34 -1.34 18.53
C ALA A 28 5.27 -0.24 18.49
N LYS A 29 4.70 0.12 19.65
CA LYS A 29 3.69 1.19 19.73
C LYS A 29 4.27 2.54 19.34
N VAL A 30 5.42 2.92 19.90
CA VAL A 30 6.02 4.24 19.66
C VAL A 30 6.47 4.36 18.19
N ILE A 31 7.12 3.33 17.66
CA ILE A 31 7.62 3.33 16.28
C ILE A 31 6.47 3.28 15.28
N GLY A 32 5.51 2.36 15.45
CA GLY A 32 4.38 2.22 14.54
C GLY A 32 3.47 3.44 14.55
N TYR A 33 3.06 3.92 15.74
CA TYR A 33 2.20 5.09 15.85
C TYR A 33 2.92 6.38 15.42
N GLY A 34 4.19 6.55 15.81
CA GLY A 34 5.01 7.69 15.40
C GLY A 34 5.19 7.76 13.88
N ALA A 35 5.43 6.62 13.22
CA ALA A 35 5.51 6.56 11.76
C ALA A 35 4.19 6.99 11.09
N MET A 36 3.04 6.50 11.58
CA MET A 36 1.74 6.91 11.02
C MET A 36 1.47 8.42 11.20
N LEU A 37 1.86 9.01 12.34
CA LEU A 37 1.75 10.45 12.55
C LEU A 37 2.63 11.24 11.57
N LEU A 38 3.88 10.82 11.38
CA LEU A 38 4.80 11.46 10.43
C LEU A 38 4.32 11.35 8.99
N GLU A 39 3.77 10.20 8.58
CA GLU A 39 3.12 10.05 7.26
C GLU A 39 1.92 10.98 7.11
N GLY A 40 1.11 11.15 8.17
CA GLY A 40 0.00 12.09 8.18
C GLY A 40 0.45 13.54 8.00
N VAL A 41 1.52 13.95 8.70
CA VAL A 41 2.12 15.29 8.56
C VAL A 41 2.65 15.48 7.13
N LEU A 42 3.36 14.51 6.58
CA LEU A 42 3.85 14.56 5.20
C LEU A 42 2.70 14.68 4.19
N ALA A 43 1.61 13.94 4.40
CA ALA A 43 0.43 14.01 3.54
C ALA A 43 -0.25 15.40 3.58
N ILE A 44 -0.32 16.03 4.76
CA ILE A 44 -0.83 17.40 4.90
C ILE A 44 0.09 18.38 4.16
N ILE A 45 1.40 18.30 4.35
CA ILE A 45 2.37 19.15 3.67
C ILE A 45 2.25 19.00 2.14
N ALA A 46 2.17 17.76 1.64
CA ALA A 46 2.00 17.50 0.21
C ALA A 46 0.69 18.09 -0.35
N LEU A 47 -0.41 17.96 0.41
CA LEU A 47 -1.69 18.53 0.02
C LEU A 47 -1.65 20.07 0.03
N SER A 48 -1.05 20.68 1.04
CA SER A 48 -0.87 22.14 1.13
C SER A 48 0.01 22.66 -0.01
N ALA A 49 1.12 21.98 -0.29
CA ALA A 49 2.00 22.29 -1.41
C ALA A 49 1.25 22.26 -2.75
N ALA A 50 0.38 21.27 -2.97
CA ALA A 50 -0.45 21.20 -4.16
C ALA A 50 -1.59 22.24 -4.17
N ALA A 51 -2.17 22.55 -3.01
CA ALA A 51 -3.31 23.46 -2.88
C ALA A 51 -2.94 24.94 -3.07
N ILE A 52 -1.67 25.30 -2.90
CA ILE A 52 -1.16 26.65 -3.20
C ILE A 52 -1.17 26.93 -4.72
N LEU A 53 -1.14 25.88 -5.55
CA LEU A 53 -1.12 26.02 -7.00
C LEU A 53 -2.54 26.21 -7.56
N THR A 54 -2.69 27.15 -8.49
CA THR A 54 -3.92 27.25 -9.30
C THR A 54 -4.07 26.01 -10.19
N LYS A 55 -5.28 25.71 -10.69
CA LYS A 55 -5.47 24.60 -11.65
C LYS A 55 -4.53 24.68 -12.85
N ALA A 56 -4.30 25.91 -13.35
CA ALA A 56 -3.36 26.16 -14.44
C ALA A 56 -1.91 25.94 -14.00
N GLY A 57 -1.53 26.43 -12.81
CA GLY A 57 -0.19 26.21 -12.25
C GLY A 57 0.13 24.74 -11.94
N LEU A 58 -0.88 23.96 -11.52
CA LEU A 58 -0.72 22.52 -11.34
C LEU A 58 -0.51 21.81 -12.68
N ALA A 59 -1.31 22.15 -13.69
CA ALA A 59 -1.16 21.56 -15.03
C ALA A 59 0.21 21.90 -15.65
N ASP A 60 0.63 23.16 -15.54
CA ASP A 60 1.95 23.62 -15.98
C ASP A 60 3.08 22.90 -15.22
N GLY A 61 2.98 22.82 -13.89
CA GLY A 61 3.99 22.14 -13.09
C GLY A 61 4.11 20.64 -13.40
N LEU A 62 2.98 19.95 -13.65
CA LEU A 62 3.03 18.55 -14.08
C LEU A 62 3.74 18.38 -15.43
N ALA A 63 3.61 19.35 -16.35
CA ALA A 63 4.21 19.28 -17.67
C ALA A 63 5.70 19.70 -17.67
N ASN A 64 6.03 20.77 -16.95
CA ASN A 64 7.28 21.50 -17.14
C ASN A 64 8.26 21.39 -15.95
N TRP A 65 7.81 20.96 -14.77
CA TRP A 65 8.67 20.93 -13.57
C TRP A 65 9.23 19.54 -13.26
N GLY A 66 9.05 18.56 -14.14
CA GLY A 66 9.44 17.16 -13.89
C GLY A 66 8.34 16.35 -13.21
N GLY A 67 7.08 16.67 -13.49
CA GLY A 67 5.93 15.89 -13.03
C GLY A 67 5.61 16.07 -11.54
N PRO A 68 4.99 15.07 -10.90
CA PRO A 68 4.55 15.17 -9.50
C PRO A 68 5.66 15.50 -8.50
N ILE A 69 6.89 15.02 -8.74
CA ILE A 69 8.05 15.30 -7.89
C ILE A 69 8.39 16.79 -7.96
N GLY A 70 8.40 17.34 -9.18
CA GLY A 70 8.63 18.75 -9.43
C GLY A 70 7.61 19.66 -8.78
N VAL A 71 6.33 19.33 -8.95
CA VAL A 71 5.20 20.05 -8.36
C VAL A 71 5.32 20.10 -6.84
N PHE A 72 5.60 18.97 -6.20
CA PHE A 72 5.81 18.91 -4.76
C PHE A 72 7.02 19.78 -4.35
N ALA A 73 8.15 19.65 -5.05
CA ALA A 73 9.37 20.39 -4.76
C ALA A 73 9.17 21.91 -4.85
N HIS A 74 8.44 22.39 -5.87
CA HIS A 74 8.10 23.81 -6.01
C HIS A 74 7.16 24.28 -4.89
N GLY A 75 6.15 23.49 -4.53
CA GLY A 75 5.28 23.84 -3.40
C GLY A 75 6.05 23.93 -2.06
N ILE A 76 7.03 23.05 -1.82
CA ILE A 76 7.95 23.15 -0.68
C ILE A 76 8.81 24.41 -0.78
N GLY A 77 9.37 24.69 -1.96
CA GLY A 77 10.14 25.91 -2.25
C GLY A 77 9.39 27.18 -1.87
N SER A 78 8.19 27.33 -2.40
CA SER A 78 7.35 28.50 -2.15
C SER A 78 6.89 28.59 -0.69
N PHE A 79 6.63 27.45 -0.03
CA PHE A 79 6.33 27.45 1.41
C PHE A 79 7.53 27.94 2.24
N LEU A 80 8.72 27.40 1.99
CA LEU A 80 9.94 27.77 2.73
C LEU A 80 10.39 29.21 2.45
N ALA A 81 10.09 29.75 1.27
CA ALA A 81 10.29 31.16 0.94
C ALA A 81 9.54 32.09 1.90
N ASN A 82 8.31 31.73 2.28
CA ASN A 82 7.53 32.48 3.27
C ASN A 82 8.12 32.44 4.68
N LEU A 83 9.04 31.49 4.95
CA LEU A 83 9.78 31.37 6.22
C LEU A 83 11.16 32.02 6.15
N GLY A 84 11.50 32.72 5.05
CA GLY A 84 12.78 33.39 4.85
C GLY A 84 13.90 32.50 4.29
N ILE A 85 13.61 31.26 3.90
CA ILE A 85 14.58 30.36 3.26
C ILE A 85 14.50 30.56 1.74
N PRO A 86 15.63 30.72 1.01
CA PRO A 86 15.59 30.89 -0.44
C PRO A 86 14.83 29.77 -1.15
N GLU A 87 13.88 30.14 -2.02
CA GLU A 87 12.98 29.21 -2.70
C GLU A 87 13.73 28.08 -3.43
N LYS A 88 14.82 28.45 -4.12
CA LYS A 88 15.70 27.48 -4.81
C LYS A 88 16.24 26.40 -3.88
N THR A 89 16.61 26.75 -2.65
CA THR A 89 17.08 25.79 -1.63
C THR A 89 15.95 24.84 -1.24
N GLY A 90 14.73 25.36 -1.06
CA GLY A 90 13.55 24.55 -0.76
C GLY A 90 13.17 23.59 -1.89
N ILE A 91 13.27 24.02 -3.14
CA ILE A 91 13.04 23.17 -4.32
C ILE A 91 14.03 22.00 -4.35
N ILE A 92 15.33 22.30 -4.23
CA ILE A 92 16.37 21.25 -4.23
C ILE A 92 16.14 20.26 -3.09
N PHE A 93 15.85 20.77 -1.89
CA PHE A 93 15.57 19.93 -0.73
C PHE A 93 14.33 19.04 -0.91
N GLY A 94 13.22 19.62 -1.38
CA GLY A 94 11.97 18.88 -1.62
C GLY A 94 12.12 17.81 -2.70
N ALA A 95 12.78 18.15 -3.81
CA ALA A 95 13.05 17.21 -4.90
C ALA A 95 13.93 16.04 -4.43
N LEU A 96 15.02 16.33 -3.72
CA LEU A 96 15.91 15.30 -3.18
C LEU A 96 15.18 14.40 -2.18
N THR A 97 14.41 14.99 -1.27
CA THR A 97 13.69 14.26 -0.21
C THR A 97 12.67 13.29 -0.80
N VAL A 98 11.83 13.76 -1.73
CA VAL A 98 10.83 12.89 -2.38
C VAL A 98 11.50 11.86 -3.28
N SER A 99 12.55 12.21 -4.01
CA SER A 99 13.27 11.25 -4.85
C SER A 99 13.90 10.14 -4.02
N ALA A 100 14.54 10.49 -2.90
CA ALA A 100 15.10 9.51 -1.96
C ALA A 100 14.02 8.61 -1.37
N PHE A 101 12.90 9.21 -0.92
CA PHE A 101 11.74 8.46 -0.40
C PHE A 101 11.19 7.46 -1.43
N LEU A 102 11.03 7.89 -2.70
CA LEU A 102 10.56 7.04 -3.79
C LEU A 102 11.55 5.91 -4.08
N LEU A 103 12.85 6.18 -4.10
CA LEU A 103 13.88 5.17 -4.31
C LEU A 103 13.89 4.11 -3.20
N THR A 104 13.80 4.54 -1.93
CA THR A 104 13.71 3.59 -0.81
C THR A 104 12.42 2.77 -0.81
N SER A 105 11.32 3.38 -1.25
CA SER A 105 10.04 2.68 -1.40
C SER A 105 10.08 1.67 -2.54
N LEU A 106 10.72 2.03 -3.67
CA LEU A 106 10.93 1.15 -4.80
C LEU A 106 11.81 -0.05 -4.44
N ASP A 107 12.92 0.18 -3.74
CA ASP A 107 13.79 -0.89 -3.25
C ASP A 107 13.03 -1.85 -2.32
N THR A 108 12.23 -1.31 -1.39
CA THR A 108 11.37 -2.12 -0.51
C THR A 108 10.35 -2.91 -1.31
N ALA A 109 9.67 -2.30 -2.28
CA ALA A 109 8.67 -2.95 -3.12
C ALA A 109 9.28 -4.07 -3.98
N ALA A 110 10.44 -3.85 -4.60
CA ALA A 110 11.13 -4.87 -5.38
C ALA A 110 11.53 -6.07 -4.51
N ARG A 111 11.98 -5.81 -3.28
CA ARG A 111 12.35 -6.85 -2.31
C ARG A 111 11.14 -7.66 -1.84
N LEU A 112 10.04 -7.00 -1.49
CA LEU A 112 8.80 -7.68 -1.09
C LEU A 112 8.18 -8.47 -2.24
N GLY A 113 8.21 -7.92 -3.46
CA GLY A 113 7.75 -8.63 -4.66
C GLY A 113 8.56 -9.90 -4.91
N ARG A 114 9.88 -9.85 -4.70
CA ARG A 114 10.74 -11.03 -4.73
C ARG A 114 10.33 -12.06 -3.68
N TYR A 115 10.16 -11.66 -2.41
CA TYR A 115 9.74 -12.60 -1.35
C TYR A 115 8.39 -13.25 -1.66
N ALA A 116 7.41 -12.47 -2.11
CA ALA A 116 6.10 -12.99 -2.51
C ALA A 116 6.21 -14.00 -3.67
N PHE A 117 7.09 -13.75 -4.64
CA PHE A 117 7.34 -14.67 -5.75
C PHE A 117 8.02 -15.96 -5.28
N GLU A 118 9.06 -15.84 -4.46
CA GLU A 118 9.78 -16.98 -3.88
C GLU A 118 8.84 -17.89 -3.10
N GLU A 119 8.02 -17.31 -2.22
CA GLU A 119 7.02 -18.01 -1.39
C GLU A 119 5.94 -18.66 -2.25
N PHE A 120 5.45 -17.99 -3.29
CA PHE A 120 4.41 -18.54 -4.16
C PHE A 120 4.86 -19.79 -4.92
N PHE A 121 6.13 -19.86 -5.31
CA PHE A 121 6.69 -20.98 -6.08
C PHE A 121 7.44 -22.00 -5.23
N ALA A 122 7.67 -21.75 -3.92
CA ALA A 122 8.55 -22.55 -3.06
C ALA A 122 8.26 -24.05 -3.12
N GLU A 123 6.98 -24.42 -3.02
CA GLU A 123 6.55 -25.83 -3.03
C GLU A 123 6.11 -26.30 -4.42
N ARG A 124 5.74 -25.37 -5.32
CA ARG A 124 5.12 -25.69 -6.63
C ARG A 124 6.15 -25.85 -7.74
N ALA A 125 7.18 -25.01 -7.72
CA ALA A 125 8.27 -25.00 -8.68
C ALA A 125 9.53 -24.42 -8.02
N PRO A 126 10.26 -25.21 -7.22
CA PRO A 126 11.41 -24.73 -6.43
C PRO A 126 12.49 -24.03 -7.27
N ALA A 127 12.64 -24.40 -8.55
CA ALA A 127 13.56 -23.76 -9.48
C ALA A 127 13.23 -22.27 -9.73
N LEU A 128 11.95 -21.89 -9.66
CA LEU A 128 11.49 -20.50 -9.82
C LEU A 128 11.66 -19.68 -8.53
N SER A 129 11.78 -20.33 -7.37
CA SER A 129 12.02 -19.66 -6.07
C SER A 129 13.46 -19.22 -5.85
N ASN A 130 14.31 -19.27 -6.88
CA ASN A 130 15.66 -18.75 -6.80
C ASN A 130 15.64 -17.21 -6.71
N ARG A 131 16.44 -16.64 -5.80
CA ARG A 131 16.49 -15.19 -5.56
C ARG A 131 16.73 -14.34 -6.82
N TYR A 132 17.56 -14.83 -7.74
CA TYR A 132 17.90 -14.09 -8.94
C TYR A 132 16.74 -14.13 -9.94
N VAL A 133 16.13 -15.30 -10.13
CA VAL A 133 14.97 -15.48 -11.00
C VAL A 133 13.80 -14.62 -10.50
N ALA A 134 13.47 -14.74 -9.21
CA ALA A 134 12.42 -13.96 -8.58
C ALA A 134 12.66 -12.44 -8.71
N THR A 135 13.89 -11.96 -8.45
CA THR A 135 14.25 -10.54 -8.62
C THR A 135 14.04 -10.09 -10.06
N ILE A 136 14.59 -10.83 -11.03
CA ILE A 136 14.55 -10.47 -12.45
C ILE A 136 13.09 -10.40 -12.92
N VAL A 137 12.28 -11.40 -12.57
CA VAL A 137 10.86 -11.42 -12.95
C VAL A 137 10.11 -10.25 -12.33
N THR A 138 10.28 -9.99 -11.02
CA THR A 138 9.61 -8.88 -10.33
C THR A 138 10.00 -7.53 -10.92
N VAL A 139 11.30 -7.26 -11.12
CA VAL A 139 11.79 -5.97 -11.61
C VAL A 139 11.44 -5.76 -13.08
N ILE A 140 11.56 -6.79 -13.93
CA ILE A 140 11.18 -6.68 -15.34
C ILE A 140 9.67 -6.47 -15.48
N ALA A 141 8.84 -7.21 -14.74
CA ALA A 141 7.39 -7.03 -14.80
C ALA A 141 6.97 -5.61 -14.38
N GLY A 142 7.50 -5.12 -13.25
CA GLY A 142 7.24 -3.76 -12.78
C GLY A 142 7.81 -2.68 -13.73
N GLY A 143 9.02 -2.89 -14.23
CA GLY A 143 9.69 -1.99 -15.17
C GLY A 143 9.00 -1.90 -16.52
N ALA A 144 8.58 -3.03 -17.09
CA ALA A 144 7.81 -3.08 -18.34
C ALA A 144 6.50 -2.31 -18.19
N LEU A 145 5.82 -2.47 -17.06
CA LEU A 145 4.58 -1.74 -16.76
C LEU A 145 4.82 -0.24 -16.59
N ALA A 146 5.90 0.17 -15.90
CA ALA A 146 6.27 1.58 -15.76
C ALA A 146 6.62 2.22 -17.12
N LEU A 147 7.46 1.54 -17.92
CA LEU A 147 7.91 2.01 -19.23
C LEU A 147 6.80 2.02 -20.29
N SER A 148 5.78 1.16 -20.14
CA SER A 148 4.62 1.15 -21.03
C SER A 148 3.75 2.41 -20.94
N GLY A 149 3.94 3.25 -19.91
CA GLY A 149 3.09 4.41 -19.64
C GLY A 149 1.66 4.06 -19.20
N SER A 150 1.30 2.77 -19.15
CA SER A 150 -0.05 2.28 -18.85
C SER A 150 -0.31 2.12 -17.34
N TRP A 151 0.62 2.56 -16.49
CA TRP A 151 0.50 2.49 -15.03
C TRP A 151 -0.74 3.27 -14.51
N SER A 152 -1.16 4.32 -15.22
CA SER A 152 -2.35 5.11 -14.86
C SER A 152 -3.64 4.30 -15.01
N ALA A 153 -3.68 3.36 -15.97
CA ALA A 153 -4.83 2.49 -16.20
C ALA A 153 -5.04 1.49 -15.06
N ILE A 154 -3.96 1.01 -14.45
CA ILE A 154 -4.01 0.03 -13.34
C ILE A 154 -4.08 0.66 -11.96
N TRP A 155 -3.88 1.98 -11.85
CA TRP A 155 -3.89 2.70 -10.58
C TRP A 155 -5.16 2.48 -9.75
N PRO A 156 -6.38 2.43 -10.33
CA PRO A 156 -7.58 2.12 -9.55
C PRO A 156 -7.51 0.75 -8.88
N ILE A 157 -6.94 -0.25 -9.55
CA ILE A 157 -6.79 -1.61 -9.00
C ILE A 157 -5.83 -1.64 -7.82
N PHE A 158 -4.75 -0.84 -7.86
CA PHE A 158 -3.81 -0.75 -6.74
C PHE A 158 -4.52 -0.40 -5.43
N GLY A 159 -5.48 0.52 -5.48
CA GLY A 159 -6.32 0.86 -4.33
C GLY A 159 -7.04 -0.36 -3.76
N SER A 160 -7.80 -1.07 -4.59
CA SER A 160 -8.56 -2.25 -4.16
C SER A 160 -7.67 -3.41 -3.68
N ALA A 161 -6.56 -3.68 -4.37
CA ALA A 161 -5.59 -4.70 -3.98
C ALA A 161 -4.96 -4.37 -2.61
N ASN A 162 -4.62 -3.11 -2.37
CA ASN A 162 -4.07 -2.66 -1.09
C ASN A 162 -5.09 -2.82 0.06
N GLN A 163 -6.39 -2.58 -0.20
CA GLN A 163 -7.42 -2.80 0.82
C GLN A 163 -7.69 -4.28 1.08
N LEU A 164 -7.57 -5.14 0.07
CA LEU A 164 -7.65 -6.57 0.27
C LEU A 164 -6.51 -7.09 1.18
N LEU A 165 -5.28 -6.62 0.96
CA LEU A 165 -4.14 -6.91 1.84
C LEU A 165 -4.35 -6.38 3.27
N ALA A 166 -4.97 -5.20 3.41
CA ALA A 166 -5.34 -4.66 4.71
C ALA A 166 -6.35 -5.57 5.43
N GLY A 167 -7.34 -6.08 4.71
CA GLY A 167 -8.29 -7.07 5.20
C GLY A 167 -7.60 -8.35 5.69
N LEU A 168 -6.63 -8.87 4.93
CA LEU A 168 -5.85 -10.05 5.32
C LEU A 168 -5.00 -9.80 6.59
N ALA A 169 -4.37 -8.63 6.70
CA ALA A 169 -3.61 -8.26 7.88
C ALA A 169 -4.49 -8.18 9.14
N LEU A 170 -5.68 -7.57 9.03
CA LEU A 170 -6.65 -7.51 10.11
C LEU A 170 -7.22 -8.88 10.48
N LEU A 171 -7.41 -9.76 9.51
CA LEU A 171 -7.81 -11.15 9.73
C LEU A 171 -6.74 -11.91 10.53
N GLY A 172 -5.47 -11.81 10.12
CA GLY A 172 -4.35 -12.40 10.86
C GLY A 172 -4.28 -11.90 12.30
N ALA A 173 -4.39 -10.58 12.50
CA ALA A 173 -4.42 -9.97 13.83
C ALA A 173 -5.62 -10.43 14.68
N THR A 174 -6.81 -10.52 14.06
CA THR A 174 -8.03 -11.00 14.73
C THR A 174 -7.92 -12.46 15.14
N ALA A 175 -7.45 -13.32 14.24
CA ALA A 175 -7.22 -14.74 14.51
C ALA A 175 -6.19 -14.93 15.63
N TRP A 176 -5.11 -14.15 15.63
CA TRP A 176 -4.08 -14.20 16.67
C TRP A 176 -4.62 -13.74 18.03
N LEU A 177 -5.32 -12.61 18.11
CA LEU A 177 -5.94 -12.14 19.36
C LEU A 177 -6.98 -13.14 19.89
N ALA A 178 -7.79 -13.73 19.02
CA ALA A 178 -8.74 -14.77 19.38
C ALA A 178 -8.04 -16.02 19.93
N HIS A 179 -6.93 -16.44 19.30
CA HIS A 179 -6.12 -17.56 19.78
C HIS A 179 -5.53 -17.31 21.17
N MET A 180 -5.09 -16.07 21.45
CA MET A 180 -4.59 -15.66 22.76
C MET A 180 -5.69 -15.48 23.82
N GLY A 181 -6.97 -15.63 23.46
CA GLY A 181 -8.09 -15.34 24.36
C GLY A 181 -8.24 -13.85 24.72
N LYS A 182 -7.61 -12.95 23.94
CA LYS A 182 -7.71 -11.51 24.14
C LYS A 182 -8.91 -10.94 23.37
N LYS A 183 -9.37 -9.75 23.76
CA LYS A 183 -10.45 -9.04 23.07
C LYS A 183 -10.06 -8.72 21.62
N TYR A 184 -10.56 -9.52 20.68
CA TYR A 184 -10.28 -9.42 19.24
C TYR A 184 -11.27 -8.50 18.50
N THR A 185 -12.28 -7.94 19.18
CA THR A 185 -13.28 -7.06 18.56
C THR A 185 -12.67 -5.79 17.97
N VAL A 186 -11.53 -5.34 18.53
CA VAL A 186 -10.81 -4.13 18.08
C VAL A 186 -10.28 -4.28 16.66
N THR A 187 -9.91 -5.50 16.24
CA THR A 187 -9.45 -5.78 14.88
C THR A 187 -10.56 -6.36 14.01
N LEU A 188 -11.54 -7.06 14.61
CA LEU A 188 -12.66 -7.67 13.90
C LEU A 188 -13.59 -6.65 13.22
N TYR A 189 -14.02 -5.59 13.92
CA TYR A 189 -14.95 -4.63 13.31
C TYR A 189 -14.32 -3.88 12.13
N PRO A 190 -13.08 -3.36 12.24
CA PRO A 190 -12.37 -2.83 11.08
C PRO A 190 -12.20 -3.85 9.97
N MET A 191 -11.92 -5.13 10.29
CA MET A 191 -11.76 -6.19 9.29
C MET A 191 -13.03 -6.37 8.46
N ILE A 192 -14.19 -6.50 9.12
CA ILE A 192 -15.48 -6.67 8.45
C ILE A 192 -15.79 -5.45 7.58
N PHE A 193 -15.62 -4.24 8.12
CA PHE A 193 -15.84 -3.01 7.37
C PHE A 193 -14.95 -2.95 6.12
N MET A 194 -13.66 -3.24 6.26
CA MET A 194 -12.71 -3.21 5.16
C MET A 194 -13.02 -4.24 4.07
N ILE A 195 -13.43 -5.46 4.46
CA ILE A 195 -13.86 -6.49 3.52
C ILE A 195 -15.09 -6.02 2.73
N ILE A 196 -16.11 -5.49 3.42
CA ILE A 196 -17.34 -5.00 2.76
C ILE A 196 -17.00 -3.90 1.74
N VAL A 197 -16.25 -2.88 2.16
CA VAL A 197 -15.86 -1.77 1.29
C VAL A 197 -15.04 -2.27 0.09
N THR A 198 -14.11 -3.21 0.31
CA THR A 198 -13.26 -3.76 -0.77
C THR A 198 -14.09 -4.56 -1.77
N VAL A 199 -14.99 -5.43 -1.30
CA VAL A 199 -15.87 -6.24 -2.15
C VAL A 199 -16.82 -5.33 -2.95
N SER A 200 -17.47 -4.36 -2.30
CA SER A 200 -18.33 -3.39 -2.99
C SER A 200 -17.55 -2.60 -4.05
N ALA A 201 -16.35 -2.12 -3.74
CA ALA A 201 -15.51 -1.38 -4.68
C ALA A 201 -15.10 -2.24 -5.89
N LEU A 202 -14.72 -3.51 -5.67
CA LEU A 202 -14.36 -4.44 -6.74
C LEU A 202 -15.55 -4.75 -7.65
N ILE A 203 -16.74 -4.98 -7.08
CA ILE A 203 -17.97 -5.21 -7.85
C ILE A 203 -18.27 -3.98 -8.73
N THR A 204 -18.24 -2.78 -8.15
CA THR A 204 -18.43 -1.54 -8.93
C THR A 204 -17.38 -1.38 -10.03
N MET A 205 -16.12 -1.68 -9.73
CA MET A 205 -15.02 -1.58 -10.68
C MET A 205 -15.17 -2.57 -11.84
N ILE A 206 -15.64 -3.79 -11.60
CA ILE A 206 -15.94 -4.78 -12.64
C ILE A 206 -16.97 -4.20 -13.62
N PHE A 207 -18.14 -3.79 -13.13
CA PHE A 207 -19.21 -3.29 -14.00
C PHE A 207 -18.79 -2.05 -14.79
N GLN A 208 -18.12 -1.09 -14.14
CA GLN A 208 -17.68 0.14 -14.80
C GLN A 208 -16.62 -0.12 -15.88
N ASN A 209 -15.69 -1.05 -15.65
CA ASN A 209 -14.62 -1.30 -16.62
C ASN A 209 -15.08 -2.14 -17.80
N PHE A 210 -15.91 -3.16 -17.58
CA PHE A 210 -16.51 -3.89 -18.70
C PHE A 210 -17.44 -3.00 -19.54
N ALA A 211 -18.25 -2.14 -18.92
CA ALA A 211 -19.11 -1.19 -19.64
C ALA A 211 -18.30 -0.18 -20.49
N LYS A 212 -17.09 0.17 -20.07
CA LYS A 212 -16.18 1.07 -20.81
C LYS A 212 -15.27 0.35 -21.82
N GLY A 213 -15.41 -0.98 -21.98
CA GLY A 213 -14.53 -1.78 -22.84
C GLY A 213 -13.11 -1.97 -22.30
N ASN A 214 -12.85 -1.64 -21.03
CA ASN A 214 -11.56 -1.84 -20.38
C ASN A 214 -11.47 -3.27 -19.81
N TYR A 215 -11.28 -4.23 -20.70
CA TYR A 215 -11.26 -5.66 -20.36
C TYR A 215 -10.11 -6.04 -19.42
N LEU A 216 -8.93 -5.41 -19.55
CA LEU A 216 -7.79 -5.67 -18.67
C LEU A 216 -8.16 -5.40 -17.21
N LEU A 217 -8.70 -4.21 -16.94
CA LEU A 217 -9.06 -3.80 -15.59
C LEU A 217 -10.27 -4.58 -15.06
N GLY A 218 -11.23 -4.89 -15.93
CA GLY A 218 -12.36 -5.76 -15.60
C GLY A 218 -11.90 -7.16 -15.15
N CYS A 219 -11.07 -7.83 -15.94
CA CYS A 219 -10.57 -9.17 -15.64
C CYS A 219 -9.74 -9.22 -14.36
N VAL A 220 -8.80 -8.28 -14.17
CA VAL A 220 -7.98 -8.25 -12.95
C VAL A 220 -8.85 -7.96 -11.71
N SER A 221 -9.89 -7.13 -11.84
CA SER A 221 -10.84 -6.89 -10.74
C SER A 221 -11.64 -8.14 -10.37
N VAL A 222 -12.01 -8.98 -11.35
CA VAL A 222 -12.64 -10.29 -11.10
C VAL A 222 -11.69 -11.21 -10.31
N VAL A 223 -10.42 -11.29 -10.72
CA VAL A 223 -9.41 -12.08 -9.99
C VAL A 223 -9.28 -11.62 -8.54
N LEU A 224 -9.21 -10.31 -8.30
CA LEU A 224 -9.16 -9.76 -6.94
C LEU A 224 -10.43 -10.05 -6.14
N LEU A 225 -11.61 -10.06 -6.78
CA LEU A 225 -12.86 -10.40 -6.11
C LEU A 225 -12.89 -11.88 -5.68
N ILE A 226 -12.37 -12.78 -6.51
CA ILE A 226 -12.21 -14.20 -6.16
C ILE A 226 -11.26 -14.35 -4.96
N LEU A 227 -10.13 -13.65 -4.99
CA LEU A 227 -9.18 -13.64 -3.87
C LEU A 227 -9.81 -13.04 -2.60
N ALA A 228 -10.63 -12.00 -2.71
CA ALA A 228 -11.40 -11.47 -1.59
C ALA A 228 -12.34 -12.52 -0.99
N GLY A 229 -13.06 -13.28 -1.83
CA GLY A 229 -13.88 -14.40 -1.37
C GLY A 229 -13.07 -15.47 -0.64
N PHE A 230 -11.87 -15.79 -1.13
CA PHE A 230 -10.95 -16.71 -0.45
C PHE A 230 -10.53 -16.19 0.94
N VAL A 231 -10.13 -14.92 1.04
CA VAL A 231 -9.76 -14.29 2.33
C VAL A 231 -10.93 -14.33 3.32
N VAL A 232 -12.15 -14.05 2.86
CA VAL A 232 -13.35 -14.16 3.71
C VAL A 232 -13.57 -15.58 4.22
N ASN A 233 -13.44 -16.58 3.34
CA ASN A 233 -13.60 -17.99 3.70
C ASN A 233 -12.58 -18.42 4.75
N GLU A 234 -11.30 -18.12 4.54
CA GLU A 234 -10.25 -18.44 5.50
C GLU A 234 -10.43 -17.70 6.83
N GLY A 235 -10.91 -16.45 6.79
CA GLY A 235 -11.22 -15.69 8.00
C GLY A 235 -12.32 -16.33 8.83
N MET A 236 -13.40 -16.78 8.20
CA MET A 236 -14.48 -17.48 8.88
C MET A 236 -14.02 -18.79 9.51
N LYS A 237 -13.22 -19.59 8.78
CA LYS A 237 -12.65 -20.84 9.29
C LYS A 237 -11.70 -20.62 10.46
N ALA A 238 -10.84 -19.60 10.38
CA ALA A 238 -9.92 -19.28 11.46
C ALA A 238 -10.68 -18.91 12.74
N ILE A 239 -11.68 -18.03 12.65
CA ILE A 239 -12.46 -17.58 13.81
C ILE A 239 -13.30 -18.72 14.40
N SER A 240 -13.92 -19.57 13.56
CA SER A 240 -14.75 -20.68 14.04
C SER A 240 -13.93 -21.74 14.79
N LYS A 241 -12.70 -22.03 14.32
CA LYS A 241 -11.78 -22.96 14.98
C LYS A 241 -11.39 -22.51 16.40
N PHE A 242 -11.30 -21.20 16.63
CA PHE A 242 -10.95 -20.67 17.96
C PHE A 242 -12.14 -20.58 18.92
N LYS A 243 -13.37 -20.37 18.43
CA LYS A 243 -14.58 -20.45 19.26
C LYS A 243 -14.72 -21.83 19.93
N VAL A 244 -14.54 -22.91 19.18
CA VAL A 244 -14.64 -24.29 19.68
C VAL A 244 -13.61 -24.57 20.79
N LYS A 245 -12.42 -23.97 20.70
CA LYS A 245 -11.32 -24.18 21.66
C LYS A 245 -11.48 -23.38 22.97
N ALA A 246 -12.30 -22.33 22.96
CA ALA A 246 -12.61 -21.54 24.13
C ALA A 246 -13.78 -22.13 24.95
N GLU A 247 -14.70 -22.85 24.30
CA GLU A 247 -15.82 -23.56 24.96
C GLU A 247 -15.39 -24.90 25.59
N THR A 248 -14.20 -25.42 25.24
CA THR A 248 -13.64 -26.69 25.73
C THR A 248 -12.57 -26.52 26.81
N LYS A 249 -12.31 -25.29 27.27
CA LYS A 249 -11.45 -24.97 28.42
C LYS A 249 -12.28 -24.37 29.55
#